data_AF-A0A958IDA6-F1
#
_entry.id   AF-A0A958IDA6-F1
#
_cell.length_a   1.000
_cell.length_b   1.000
_cell.length_c   1.000
_cell.angle_alpha   90.00
_cell.angle_beta   90.00
_cell.angle_gamma   90.00
#
_symmetry.space_group_name_H-M   'P 1'
#
loop_
_entity.id
_entity.type
_entity.pdbx_description
1 polymer ?
#
loop_
_entity_poly.entity_id
_entity_poly.type
_entity_poly.pdbx_seq_one_letter_code
_entity_poly.pdbx_strand_id
1 'polypeptide(L)'
;PPLRERRHDIQLLLDHFKKDKEISYSDRLLNWLEDQEWPGNIREFKSAVERAELNASLKQRQVLLPADFDDQGNVGEAPDLADNILLCLQRYGFKHRSISDTAKDLNIHRSTVLEYYRGWILHYYVTYGRETAIEYLIGKGVYDNLQLFNEKFDNVIQGFKERLNETDSVDNFAEIKLKFFKKLPVFFDPDLKQLLSKMDLLPTEIENES
;
A
#
# COMPACT_ATOMS: atom_id res chain seq x y z
N PRO A 1 20.16 -25.49 5.79
CA PRO A 1 21.03 -24.88 4.76
C PRO A 1 20.36 -23.67 4.08
N PRO A 2 21.13 -22.64 3.72
CA PRO A 2 20.74 -21.61 2.75
C PRO A 2 20.13 -22.20 1.48
N LEU A 3 19.20 -21.49 0.85
CA LEU A 3 18.52 -21.97 -0.34
C LEU A 3 19.48 -22.10 -1.53
N ARG A 4 20.47 -21.21 -1.62
CA ARG A 4 21.57 -21.27 -2.60
C ARG A 4 22.40 -22.57 -2.56
N GLU A 5 22.43 -23.27 -1.42
CA GLU A 5 23.17 -24.53 -1.25
C GLU A 5 22.34 -25.75 -1.65
N ARG A 6 21.05 -25.56 -1.94
CA ARG A 6 20.08 -26.61 -2.30
C ARG A 6 19.17 -26.13 -3.43
N ARG A 7 19.77 -25.65 -4.52
CA ARG A 7 19.04 -25.09 -5.68
C ARG A 7 17.99 -26.06 -6.23
N HIS A 8 18.25 -27.36 -6.18
CA HIS A 8 17.31 -28.42 -6.57
C HIS A 8 15.98 -28.45 -5.76
N ASP A 9 15.93 -27.80 -4.59
CA ASP A 9 14.69 -27.66 -3.81
C ASP A 9 13.76 -26.57 -4.39
N ILE A 10 14.27 -25.67 -5.25
CA ILE A 10 13.53 -24.50 -5.76
C ILE A 10 12.26 -24.92 -6.50
N GLN A 11 12.34 -25.92 -7.38
CA GLN A 11 11.17 -26.41 -8.11
C GLN A 11 10.10 -26.94 -7.15
N LEU A 12 10.49 -27.81 -6.23
CA LEU A 12 9.58 -28.40 -5.24
C LEU A 12 8.94 -27.33 -4.37
N LEU A 13 9.71 -26.32 -3.95
CA LEU A 13 9.21 -25.21 -3.14
C LEU A 13 8.29 -24.29 -3.95
N LEU A 14 8.58 -24.05 -5.24
CA LEU A 14 7.73 -23.27 -6.13
C LEU A 14 6.36 -23.95 -6.25
N ASP A 15 6.34 -25.25 -6.53
CA ASP A 15 5.11 -26.04 -6.62
C ASP A 15 4.34 -26.10 -5.30
N HIS A 16 5.06 -26.11 -4.18
CA HIS A 16 4.47 -26.11 -2.86
C HIS A 16 3.82 -24.75 -2.52
N PHE A 17 4.52 -23.64 -2.78
CA PHE A 17 4.06 -22.31 -2.39
C PHE A 17 3.04 -21.69 -3.35
N LYS A 18 3.03 -22.10 -4.63
CA LYS A 18 1.99 -21.71 -5.57
C LYS A 18 0.61 -22.05 -5.03
N LYS A 19 -0.24 -21.03 -4.85
CA LYS A 19 -1.63 -21.17 -4.42
C LYS A 19 -2.51 -21.57 -5.58
N ASP A 20 -2.26 -21.00 -6.76
CA ASP A 20 -2.95 -21.39 -7.99
C ASP A 20 -2.21 -22.57 -8.62
N LYS A 21 -2.90 -23.71 -8.79
CA LYS A 21 -2.30 -24.90 -9.41
C LYS A 21 -2.39 -24.85 -10.93
N GLU A 22 -3.22 -23.98 -11.50
CA GLU A 22 -3.37 -23.80 -12.95
C GLU A 22 -2.32 -22.84 -13.52
N ILE A 23 -1.74 -21.97 -12.70
CA ILE A 23 -0.69 -21.05 -13.16
C ILE A 23 0.57 -21.84 -13.56
N SER A 24 1.01 -21.66 -14.80
CA SER A 24 2.15 -22.37 -15.36
C SER A 24 3.46 -21.60 -15.17
N TYR A 25 4.60 -22.27 -15.35
CA TYR A 25 5.91 -21.63 -15.45
C TYR A 25 6.77 -22.38 -16.45
N SER A 26 7.78 -21.70 -17.00
CA SER A 26 8.71 -22.30 -17.96
C SER A 26 10.00 -22.77 -17.27
N ASP A 27 10.71 -23.73 -17.88
CA ASP A 27 12.05 -24.15 -17.44
C ASP A 27 13.03 -22.97 -17.37
N ARG A 28 12.84 -21.97 -18.25
CA ARG A 28 13.62 -20.73 -18.24
C ARG A 28 13.41 -19.93 -16.96
N LEU A 29 12.17 -19.85 -16.45
CA LEU A 29 11.91 -19.23 -15.15
C LEU A 29 12.56 -20.04 -14.03
N LEU A 30 12.42 -21.37 -14.07
CA LEU A 30 12.96 -22.23 -13.04
C LEU A 30 14.48 -22.08 -12.91
N ASN A 31 15.21 -22.13 -14.03
CA ASN A 31 16.65 -21.89 -14.07
C ASN A 31 17.01 -20.51 -13.51
N TRP A 32 16.24 -19.48 -13.87
CA TRP A 32 16.45 -18.13 -13.35
C TRP A 32 16.25 -18.06 -11.83
N LEU A 33 15.24 -18.75 -11.26
CA LEU A 33 15.00 -18.80 -9.82
C LEU A 33 16.10 -19.54 -9.06
N GLU A 34 16.67 -20.60 -9.66
CA GLU A 34 17.78 -21.36 -9.10
C GLU A 34 19.09 -20.56 -9.01
N ASP A 35 19.25 -19.57 -9.90
CA ASP A 35 20.42 -18.70 -9.94
C ASP A 35 20.34 -17.50 -8.98
N GLN A 36 19.17 -17.24 -8.37
CA GLN A 36 19.03 -16.16 -7.39
C GLN A 36 19.63 -16.55 -6.03
N GLU A 37 20.11 -15.55 -5.27
CA GLU A 37 20.81 -15.79 -4.00
C GLU A 37 19.90 -16.18 -2.84
N TRP A 38 18.66 -15.68 -2.85
CA TRP A 38 17.67 -15.82 -1.78
C TRP A 38 18.26 -15.61 -0.37
N PRO A 39 18.81 -14.42 -0.03
CA PRO A 39 19.41 -14.14 1.28
C PRO A 39 18.47 -14.41 2.47
N GLY A 40 17.15 -14.26 2.29
CA GLY A 40 16.12 -14.61 3.28
C GLY A 40 15.67 -16.07 3.25
N ASN A 41 16.31 -16.91 2.42
CA ASN A 41 16.09 -18.36 2.29
C ASN A 41 14.60 -18.66 1.97
N ILE A 42 14.01 -19.71 2.55
CA ILE A 42 12.62 -20.12 2.30
C ILE A 42 11.61 -18.97 2.50
N ARG A 43 11.82 -18.10 3.49
CA ARG A 43 10.85 -17.03 3.81
C ARG A 43 10.75 -16.03 2.66
N GLU A 44 11.89 -15.61 2.15
CA GLU A 44 11.96 -14.69 1.01
C GLU A 44 11.47 -15.34 -0.28
N PHE A 45 11.88 -16.59 -0.53
CA PHE A 45 11.40 -17.34 -1.70
C PHE A 45 9.87 -17.47 -1.71
N LYS A 46 9.27 -17.84 -0.57
CA LYS A 46 7.81 -17.90 -0.42
C LYS A 46 7.15 -16.56 -0.74
N SER A 47 7.65 -15.47 -0.15
CA SER A 47 7.12 -14.12 -0.40
C SER A 47 7.26 -13.71 -1.88
N ALA A 48 8.34 -14.10 -2.54
CA ALA A 48 8.55 -13.84 -3.96
C ALA A 48 7.54 -14.62 -4.83
N VAL A 49 7.29 -15.90 -4.53
CA VAL A 49 6.27 -16.71 -5.23
C VAL A 49 4.86 -16.11 -5.05
N GLU A 50 4.48 -15.76 -3.82
CA GLU A 50 3.17 -15.18 -3.54
C GLU A 50 2.94 -13.85 -4.29
N ARG A 51 3.98 -12.99 -4.35
CA ARG A 51 3.95 -11.76 -5.16
C ARG A 51 3.86 -12.06 -6.65
N ALA A 52 4.63 -13.02 -7.14
CA ALA A 52 4.65 -13.35 -8.55
C ALA A 52 3.30 -13.87 -9.06
N GLU A 53 2.60 -14.69 -8.26
CA GLU A 53 1.23 -15.15 -8.55
C GLU A 53 0.24 -13.99 -8.60
N LEU A 54 0.34 -13.06 -7.64
CA LEU A 54 -0.49 -11.85 -7.63
C LEU A 54 -0.24 -11.01 -8.89
N ASN A 55 1.03 -10.75 -9.23
CA ASN A 55 1.43 -9.98 -10.40
C ASN A 55 0.93 -10.60 -11.71
N ALA A 56 0.98 -11.93 -11.83
CA ALA A 56 0.46 -12.65 -12.97
C ALA A 56 -1.08 -12.55 -13.05
N SER A 57 -1.77 -12.72 -11.92
CA SER A 57 -3.23 -12.58 -11.82
C SER A 57 -3.72 -11.17 -12.20
N LEU A 58 -3.07 -10.12 -11.70
CA LEU A 58 -3.37 -8.73 -12.04
C LEU A 58 -3.20 -8.45 -13.55
N LYS A 59 -2.18 -9.05 -14.16
CA LYS A 59 -1.94 -8.97 -15.61
C LYS A 59 -2.80 -9.97 -16.42
N GLN A 60 -3.76 -10.65 -15.78
CA GLN A 60 -4.64 -11.67 -16.37
C GLN A 60 -3.85 -12.77 -17.12
N ARG A 61 -2.69 -13.15 -16.58
CA ARG A 61 -1.82 -14.21 -17.14
C ARG A 61 -1.85 -15.43 -16.24
N GLN A 62 -1.93 -16.59 -16.89
CA GLN A 62 -1.78 -17.90 -16.24
C GLN A 62 -0.37 -18.48 -16.41
N VAL A 63 0.63 -17.60 -16.46
CA VAL A 63 2.05 -17.99 -16.57
C VAL A 63 2.91 -17.02 -15.78
N LEU A 64 3.81 -17.55 -14.95
CA LEU A 64 4.81 -16.78 -14.21
C LEU A 64 6.02 -16.45 -15.09
N LEU A 65 6.54 -15.22 -14.96
CA LEU A 65 7.73 -14.74 -15.65
C LEU A 65 8.77 -14.20 -14.65
N PRO A 66 10.07 -14.14 -15.00
CA PRO A 66 11.10 -13.60 -14.11
C PRO A 66 10.79 -12.17 -13.60
N ALA A 67 10.19 -11.34 -14.47
CA ALA A 67 9.77 -9.99 -14.12
C ALA A 67 8.66 -9.93 -13.04
N ASP A 68 7.99 -11.05 -12.76
CA ASP A 68 7.02 -11.14 -11.66
C ASP A 68 7.72 -11.35 -10.30
N PHE A 69 9.01 -11.69 -10.29
CA PHE A 69 9.86 -11.98 -9.11
C PHE A 69 10.95 -10.94 -8.84
N ASP A 70 11.22 -10.01 -9.76
CA ASP A 70 12.28 -9.01 -9.60
C ASP A 70 12.03 -8.09 -8.38
N ASP A 71 12.97 -8.10 -7.43
CA ASP A 71 13.04 -7.18 -6.28
C ASP A 71 14.01 -6.01 -6.52
N GLN A 72 14.70 -5.98 -7.68
CA GLN A 72 15.60 -4.89 -8.07
C GLN A 72 14.79 -3.63 -8.43
N GLY A 73 14.31 -2.93 -7.41
CA GLY A 73 13.83 -1.55 -7.53
C GLY A 73 12.44 -1.35 -8.14
N ASN A 74 11.69 -2.42 -8.39
CA ASN A 74 10.25 -2.35 -8.69
C ASN A 74 9.53 -3.50 -7.99
N VAL A 75 9.52 -3.48 -6.64
CA VAL A 75 8.25 -3.71 -5.94
C VAL A 75 7.29 -2.78 -6.68
N GLY A 76 6.38 -3.35 -7.49
CA GLY A 76 5.60 -2.63 -8.50
C GLY A 76 5.31 -1.23 -8.02
N GLU A 77 5.66 -0.22 -8.84
CA GLU A 77 5.59 1.21 -8.54
C GLU A 77 4.65 1.45 -7.36
N ALA A 78 5.03 2.18 -6.32
CA ALA A 78 4.15 2.46 -5.17
C ALA A 78 2.61 2.50 -5.41
N PRO A 79 2.07 2.96 -6.57
CA PRO A 79 0.81 2.50 -7.15
C PRO A 79 0.36 1.05 -6.85
N ASP A 80 1.07 -0.01 -7.27
CA ASP A 80 0.58 -1.40 -7.23
C ASP A 80 0.40 -1.92 -5.80
N LEU A 81 1.35 -1.65 -4.89
CA LEU A 81 1.14 -1.99 -3.47
C LEU A 81 0.01 -1.16 -2.84
N ALA A 82 -0.06 0.13 -3.16
CA ALA A 82 -1.12 1.00 -2.67
C ALA A 82 -2.49 0.50 -3.14
N ASP A 83 -2.62 0.17 -4.42
CA ASP A 83 -3.83 -0.31 -5.07
C ASP A 83 -4.25 -1.66 -4.47
N ASN A 84 -3.32 -2.61 -4.32
CA ASN A 84 -3.59 -3.91 -3.71
C ASN A 84 -4.07 -3.78 -2.25
N ILE A 85 -3.50 -2.85 -1.49
CA ILE A 85 -3.99 -2.53 -0.13
C ILE A 85 -5.42 -1.97 -0.20
N LEU A 86 -5.68 -1.00 -1.08
CA LEU A 86 -7.01 -0.39 -1.20
C LEU A 86 -8.07 -1.43 -1.59
N LEU A 87 -7.78 -2.26 -2.59
CA LEU A 87 -8.65 -3.34 -3.04
C LEU A 87 -8.98 -4.32 -1.91
N CYS A 88 -7.98 -4.72 -1.11
CA CYS A 88 -8.21 -5.58 0.04
C CYS A 88 -9.10 -4.91 1.10
N LEU A 89 -8.87 -3.63 1.39
CA LEU A 89 -9.67 -2.88 2.36
C LEU A 89 -11.12 -2.72 1.91
N GLN A 90 -11.34 -2.45 0.62
CA GLN A 90 -12.67 -2.42 -0.01
C GLN A 90 -13.36 -3.79 0.06
N ARG A 91 -12.65 -4.87 -0.26
CA ARG A 91 -13.16 -6.25 -0.16
C ARG A 91 -13.61 -6.60 1.26
N TYR A 92 -12.90 -6.11 2.27
CA TYR A 92 -13.29 -6.29 3.67
C TYR A 92 -14.26 -5.23 4.21
N GLY A 93 -14.70 -4.28 3.37
CA GLY A 93 -15.67 -3.26 3.73
C GLY A 93 -15.21 -2.27 4.79
N PHE A 94 -13.89 -2.01 4.91
CA PHE A 94 -13.29 -1.13 5.94
C PHE A 94 -13.73 -1.41 7.40
N LYS A 95 -14.11 -2.66 7.69
CA LYS A 95 -14.40 -3.16 9.05
C LYS A 95 -13.19 -3.03 9.97
N HIS A 96 -13.44 -3.11 11.28
CA HIS A 96 -12.38 -3.00 12.29
C HIS A 96 -11.18 -3.96 12.05
N ARG A 97 -11.45 -5.17 11.50
CA ARG A 97 -10.42 -6.15 11.19
C ARG A 97 -9.77 -6.00 9.82
N SER A 98 -10.32 -5.17 8.92
CA SER A 98 -9.82 -5.04 7.53
C SER A 98 -8.33 -4.73 7.46
N ILE A 99 -7.80 -3.91 8.37
CA ILE A 99 -6.36 -3.62 8.42
C ILE A 99 -5.55 -4.89 8.76
N SER A 100 -5.99 -5.67 9.76
CA SER A 100 -5.31 -6.91 10.15
C SER A 100 -5.42 -7.99 9.08
N ASP A 101 -6.61 -8.13 8.49
CA ASP A 101 -6.87 -9.15 7.47
C ASP A 101 -6.11 -8.83 6.19
N THR A 102 -6.08 -7.56 5.76
CA THR A 102 -5.25 -7.10 4.62
C THR A 102 -3.77 -7.32 4.89
N ALA A 103 -3.29 -6.99 6.10
CA ALA A 103 -1.89 -7.20 6.47
C ALA A 103 -1.49 -8.69 6.40
N LYS A 104 -2.38 -9.58 6.83
CA LYS A 104 -2.19 -11.03 6.77
C LYS A 104 -2.19 -11.54 5.32
N ASP A 105 -3.15 -11.10 4.52
CA ASP A 105 -3.32 -11.54 3.13
C ASP A 105 -2.17 -11.09 2.23
N LEU A 106 -1.68 -9.87 2.43
CA LEU A 106 -0.55 -9.31 1.69
C LEU A 106 0.80 -9.62 2.34
N ASN A 107 0.82 -10.32 3.48
CA ASN A 107 2.03 -10.66 4.24
C ASN A 107 2.93 -9.44 4.56
N ILE A 108 2.31 -8.34 5.00
CA ILE A 108 2.97 -7.09 5.38
C ILE A 108 2.61 -6.67 6.80
N HIS A 109 3.36 -5.73 7.38
CA HIS A 109 3.04 -5.21 8.70
C HIS A 109 1.72 -4.42 8.70
N ARG A 110 0.92 -4.60 9.75
CA ARG A 110 -0.33 -3.84 9.99
C ARG A 110 -0.12 -2.33 9.95
N SER A 111 1.01 -1.85 10.47
CA SER A 111 1.37 -0.44 10.42
C SER A 111 1.54 0.06 8.98
N THR A 112 2.06 -0.77 8.08
CA THR A 112 2.19 -0.42 6.66
C THR A 112 0.82 -0.22 6.03
N VAL A 113 -0.09 -1.19 6.21
CA VAL A 113 -1.48 -1.09 5.72
C VAL A 113 -2.17 0.17 6.24
N LEU A 114 -1.99 0.48 7.53
CA LEU A 114 -2.58 1.67 8.15
C LEU A 114 -2.08 2.97 7.51
N GLU A 115 -0.79 3.08 7.22
CA GLU A 115 -0.23 4.29 6.63
C GLU A 115 -0.62 4.45 5.16
N TYR A 116 -0.70 3.35 4.38
CA TYR A 116 -1.25 3.39 3.03
C TYR A 116 -2.75 3.74 3.03
N TYR A 117 -3.54 3.21 3.97
CA TYR A 117 -4.95 3.58 4.12
C TYR A 117 -5.12 5.07 4.41
N ARG A 118 -4.32 5.62 5.33
CA ARG A 118 -4.31 7.07 5.64
C ARG A 118 -3.89 7.89 4.43
N GLY A 119 -2.91 7.41 3.65
CA GLY A 119 -2.49 8.01 2.39
C GLY A 119 -3.60 8.05 1.35
N TRP A 120 -4.35 6.97 1.15
CA TRP A 120 -5.50 6.96 0.24
C TRP A 120 -6.60 7.92 0.66
N ILE A 121 -6.90 8.01 1.97
CA ILE A 121 -7.81 9.02 2.50
C ILE A 121 -7.35 10.43 2.12
N LEU A 122 -6.07 10.73 2.35
CA LEU A 122 -5.47 12.01 2.01
C LEU A 122 -5.58 12.30 0.49
N HIS A 123 -5.16 11.34 -0.34
CA HIS A 123 -5.16 11.46 -1.80
C HIS A 123 -6.55 11.81 -2.34
N TYR A 124 -7.56 10.99 -2.01
CA TYR A 124 -8.91 11.22 -2.50
C TYR A 124 -9.51 12.51 -1.95
N TYR A 125 -9.28 12.83 -0.67
CA TYR A 125 -9.74 14.07 -0.06
C TYR A 125 -9.20 15.31 -0.79
N VAL A 126 -7.89 15.34 -1.01
CA VAL A 126 -7.22 16.49 -1.62
C VAL A 126 -7.59 16.61 -3.09
N THR A 127 -7.77 15.49 -3.79
CA THR A 127 -8.09 15.44 -5.23
C THR A 127 -9.55 15.80 -5.52
N TYR A 128 -10.51 15.26 -4.75
CA TYR A 128 -11.93 15.34 -5.08
C TYR A 128 -12.81 16.05 -4.03
N GLY A 129 -12.27 16.34 -2.84
CA GLY A 129 -13.05 16.84 -1.71
C GLY A 129 -13.81 15.74 -0.97
N ARG A 130 -14.35 16.06 0.21
CA ARG A 130 -14.85 15.09 1.19
C ARG A 130 -15.87 14.09 0.63
N GLU A 131 -16.99 14.59 0.11
CA GLU A 131 -18.11 13.72 -0.30
C GLU A 131 -17.69 12.75 -1.41
N THR A 132 -17.09 13.29 -2.47
CA THR A 132 -16.63 12.50 -3.62
C THR A 132 -15.45 11.58 -3.26
N ALA A 133 -14.59 11.98 -2.33
CA ALA A 133 -13.50 11.11 -1.85
C ALA A 133 -14.00 9.83 -1.19
N ILE A 134 -15.05 9.94 -0.38
CA ILE A 134 -15.68 8.79 0.26
C ILE A 134 -16.25 7.86 -0.80
N GLU A 135 -16.98 8.39 -1.79
CA GLU A 135 -17.53 7.61 -2.92
C GLU A 135 -16.44 6.83 -3.67
N TYR A 136 -15.30 7.44 -3.97
CA TYR A 136 -14.19 6.76 -4.63
C TYR A 136 -13.51 5.70 -3.75
N LEU A 137 -13.29 5.98 -2.46
CA LEU A 137 -12.68 5.04 -1.52
C LEU A 137 -13.53 3.80 -1.30
N ILE A 138 -14.84 3.99 -1.13
CA ILE A 138 -15.77 2.89 -0.91
C ILE A 138 -16.08 2.18 -2.24
N GLY A 139 -16.00 2.87 -3.37
CA GLY A 139 -16.34 2.30 -4.67
C GLY A 139 -17.82 1.88 -4.74
N LYS A 140 -18.15 0.89 -5.59
CA LYS A 140 -19.53 0.44 -5.84
C LYS A 140 -20.05 -0.62 -4.85
N GLY A 141 -19.35 -0.85 -3.73
CA GLY A 141 -19.69 -1.88 -2.74
C GLY A 141 -20.82 -1.49 -1.78
N VAL A 142 -21.42 -2.49 -1.12
CA VAL A 142 -22.36 -2.28 -0.01
C VAL A 142 -21.58 -2.23 1.30
N TYR A 143 -21.75 -1.17 2.08
CA TYR A 143 -21.00 -0.93 3.32
C TYR A 143 -21.90 -1.00 4.55
N ASP A 144 -21.56 -1.93 5.45
CA ASP A 144 -22.37 -2.23 6.64
C ASP A 144 -22.49 -1.04 7.63
N ASN A 145 -21.50 -0.15 7.68
CA ASN A 145 -21.50 1.00 8.59
C ASN A 145 -20.82 2.23 7.98
N LEU A 146 -21.54 2.91 7.10
CA LEU A 146 -21.07 4.13 6.42
C LEU A 146 -20.81 5.28 7.40
N GLN A 147 -21.59 5.39 8.49
CA GLN A 147 -21.40 6.42 9.51
C GLN A 147 -20.04 6.31 10.19
N LEU A 148 -19.68 5.11 10.68
CA LEU A 148 -18.39 4.88 11.31
C LEU A 148 -17.22 5.08 10.32
N PHE A 149 -17.43 4.78 9.03
CA PHE A 149 -16.44 5.08 8.01
C PHE A 149 -16.22 6.58 7.84
N ASN A 150 -17.30 7.37 7.77
CA ASN A 150 -17.25 8.83 7.70
C ASN A 150 -16.47 9.41 8.90
N GLU A 151 -16.81 9.00 10.12
CA GLU A 151 -16.12 9.47 11.32
C GLU A 151 -14.62 9.15 11.29
N LYS A 152 -14.24 7.95 10.85
CA LYS A 152 -12.82 7.58 10.69
C LYS A 152 -12.13 8.41 9.61
N PHE A 153 -12.79 8.64 8.49
CA PHE A 153 -12.28 9.46 7.40
C PHE A 153 -11.98 10.88 7.90
N ASP A 154 -12.95 11.51 8.57
CA ASP A 154 -12.82 12.88 9.09
C ASP A 154 -11.71 12.97 10.15
N ASN A 155 -11.63 12.00 11.07
CA ASN A 155 -10.57 11.94 12.07
C ASN A 155 -9.16 11.82 11.46
N VAL A 156 -9.01 11.07 10.37
CA VAL A 156 -7.73 10.94 9.67
C VAL A 156 -7.33 12.28 9.05
N ILE A 157 -8.23 12.94 8.33
CA ILE A 157 -7.97 14.25 7.70
C ILE A 157 -7.69 15.32 8.75
N GLN A 158 -8.46 15.37 9.83
CA GLN A 158 -8.27 16.32 10.92
C GLN A 158 -6.87 16.15 11.53
N GLY A 159 -6.45 14.92 11.81
CA GLY A 159 -5.10 14.66 12.32
C GLY A 159 -3.98 15.02 11.33
N PHE A 160 -4.22 14.99 10.01
CA PHE A 160 -3.25 15.54 9.04
C PHE A 160 -3.13 17.05 9.19
N LYS A 161 -4.26 17.78 9.23
CA LYS A 161 -4.29 19.24 9.39
C LYS A 161 -3.64 19.71 10.68
N GLU A 162 -3.94 19.06 11.81
CA GLU A 162 -3.36 19.41 13.11
C GLU A 162 -1.84 19.34 13.11
N ARG A 163 -1.26 18.24 12.62
CA ARG A 163 0.20 18.07 12.52
C ARG A 163 0.88 19.03 11.54
N LEU A 164 0.16 19.47 10.51
CA LEU A 164 0.65 20.49 9.58
C LEU A 164 0.57 21.90 10.19
N ASN A 165 -0.39 22.18 11.07
CA ASN A 165 -0.50 23.44 11.80
C ASN A 165 0.54 23.59 12.93
N GLU A 166 1.09 22.49 13.45
CA GLU A 166 2.16 22.50 14.47
C GLU A 166 3.52 23.02 13.95
N THR A 167 3.59 23.54 12.72
CA THR A 167 4.80 24.06 12.10
C THR A 167 4.73 25.57 11.90
N ASP A 168 5.48 26.31 12.74
CA ASP A 168 5.56 27.80 12.73
C ASP A 168 6.26 28.39 11.49
N SER A 169 6.79 27.56 10.59
CA SER A 169 7.46 28.00 9.35
C SER A 169 7.49 26.84 8.33
N VAL A 170 6.83 27.06 7.18
CA VAL A 170 6.54 26.07 6.13
C VAL A 170 7.76 25.78 5.21
N ASP A 171 8.92 26.37 5.48
CA ASP A 171 10.01 26.38 4.49
C ASP A 171 10.68 25.02 4.23
N ASN A 172 10.43 23.99 5.05
CA ASN A 172 11.06 22.68 4.87
C ASN A 172 10.08 21.48 4.97
N PHE A 173 9.47 21.11 3.84
CA PHE A 173 8.63 19.90 3.72
C PHE A 173 9.35 18.62 4.20
N ALA A 174 10.67 18.51 4.00
CA ALA A 174 11.42 17.33 4.42
C ALA A 174 11.46 17.17 5.95
N GLU A 175 11.53 18.28 6.69
CA GLU A 175 11.46 18.26 8.17
C GLU A 175 10.07 17.88 8.66
N ILE A 176 9.01 18.46 8.08
CA ILE A 176 7.62 18.10 8.39
C ILE A 176 7.39 16.62 8.14
N LYS A 177 7.82 16.12 6.97
CA LYS A 177 7.73 14.70 6.60
C LYS A 177 8.45 13.83 7.62
N LEU A 178 9.69 14.17 7.98
CA LEU A 178 10.49 13.38 8.93
C LEU A 178 9.91 13.39 10.34
N LYS A 179 9.39 14.53 10.80
CA LYS A 179 8.84 14.71 12.16
C LYS A 179 7.50 14.01 12.34
N PHE A 180 6.59 14.17 11.39
CA PHE A 180 5.17 13.81 11.58
C PHE A 180 4.69 12.65 10.69
N PHE A 181 5.29 12.48 9.53
CA PHE A 181 4.79 11.59 8.47
C PHE A 181 5.84 10.61 7.97
N LYS A 182 6.83 10.26 8.81
CA LYS A 182 7.96 9.39 8.45
C LYS A 182 7.55 8.04 7.89
N LYS A 183 6.41 7.51 8.33
CA LYS A 183 5.88 6.20 7.89
C LYS A 183 4.89 6.30 6.73
N LEU A 184 4.42 7.51 6.39
CA LEU A 184 3.56 7.71 5.24
C LEU A 184 4.40 7.45 3.97
N PRO A 185 3.95 6.60 3.05
CA PRO A 185 4.67 6.33 1.81
C PRO A 185 5.00 7.61 1.03
N VAL A 186 6.18 7.65 0.41
CA VAL A 186 6.64 8.78 -0.44
C VAL A 186 5.68 9.04 -1.60
N PHE A 187 4.96 8.00 -2.04
CA PHE A 187 3.89 8.09 -3.03
C PHE A 187 2.85 9.18 -2.74
N PHE A 188 2.53 9.41 -1.46
CA PHE A 188 1.53 10.41 -1.03
C PHE A 188 2.13 11.78 -0.69
N ASP A 189 3.43 12.01 -0.97
CA ASP A 189 4.07 13.30 -0.75
C ASP A 189 3.43 14.45 -1.56
N PRO A 190 3.03 14.26 -2.84
CA PRO A 190 2.32 15.30 -3.59
C PRO A 190 1.02 15.72 -2.90
N ASP A 191 0.24 14.77 -2.39
CA ASP A 191 -1.03 15.04 -1.71
C ASP A 191 -0.82 15.79 -0.39
N LEU A 192 0.24 15.45 0.35
CA LEU A 192 0.60 16.13 1.58
C LEU A 192 1.02 17.59 1.32
N LYS A 193 1.83 17.83 0.28
CA LYS A 193 2.20 19.18 -0.16
C LYS A 193 0.99 19.99 -0.60
N GLN A 194 0.07 19.36 -1.34
CA GLN A 194 -1.13 20.03 -1.79
C GLN A 194 -2.07 20.36 -0.62
N LEU A 195 -2.23 19.47 0.36
CA LEU A 195 -2.98 19.78 1.58
C LEU A 195 -2.39 21.00 2.31
N LEU A 196 -1.06 21.03 2.50
CA LEU A 196 -0.35 22.14 3.12
C LEU A 196 -0.61 23.46 2.38
N SER A 197 -0.46 23.48 1.05
CA SER A 197 -0.71 24.67 0.24
C SER A 197 -2.16 25.20 0.34
N LYS A 198 -3.15 24.32 0.51
CA LYS A 198 -4.56 24.71 0.70
C LYS A 198 -4.80 25.32 2.08
N MET A 199 -4.02 24.94 3.09
CA MET A 199 -4.11 25.50 4.45
C MET A 199 -3.54 26.91 4.51
N ASP A 200 -2.45 27.17 3.78
CA ASP A 200 -1.84 28.51 3.68
C ASP A 200 -2.72 29.53 2.91
N LEU A 201 -3.67 29.03 2.09
CA LEU A 201 -4.62 29.85 1.32
C LEU A 201 -5.90 30.18 2.09
N LEU A 202 -6.13 29.60 3.27
CA LEU A 202 -7.24 30.01 4.12
C LEU A 202 -6.84 31.31 4.81
N PRO A 203 -7.59 32.43 4.64
CA PRO A 203 -7.35 33.60 5.44
C PRO A 203 -7.41 33.17 6.90
N THR A 204 -6.41 33.55 7.69
CA THR A 204 -6.58 33.63 9.14
C THR A 204 -7.80 34.51 9.36
N GLU A 205 -8.96 33.89 9.63
CA GLU A 205 -10.14 34.57 10.17
C GLU A 205 -9.74 35.09 11.55
N ILE A 206 -9.05 36.24 11.53
CA ILE A 206 -9.05 37.18 12.63
C ILE A 206 -10.31 38.01 12.40
N GLU A 207 -11.47 37.44 12.69
CA GLU A 207 -12.62 38.25 13.06
C GLU A 207 -12.42 38.66 14.52
N ASN A 208 -11.62 39.71 14.69
CA ASN A 208 -11.88 40.69 15.73
C ASN A 208 -13.19 41.39 15.34
N GLU A 209 -14.31 40.96 15.93
CA GLU A 209 -15.47 41.84 16.06
C GLU A 209 -15.56 42.31 17.51
N SER A 210 -15.39 43.63 17.63
CA SER A 210 -15.54 44.47 18.82
C SER A 210 -16.97 44.96 18.95
#